data_AF-A0A973TH30-F1
#
_entry.id   AF-A0A973TH30-F1
#
_cell.length_a   1.000
_cell.length_b   1.000
_cell.length_c   1.000
_cell.angle_alpha   90.00
_cell.angle_beta   90.00
_cell.angle_gamma   90.00
#
_symmetry.space_group_name_H-M   'P 1'
#
loop_
_entity.id
_entity.type
_entity.pdbx_description
1 polymer ?
#
loop_
_entity_poly.entity_id
_entity_poly.type
_entity_poly.pdbx_seq_one_letter_code
_entity_poly.pdbx_strand_id
1 'polypeptide(L)'
;MRRLAALAGLLLLAGALHAQDASDGAVRSDPPLRDVEFGVVARAPGLERRVEMLQWAVTPRGYARVWSDEPIDASHFAPGHANPVDWPLPGRRWLARGVTLDGRPIDPQVIATLGAWQDIRPSFDALPGNMSATFQPEGDGLGSADNPLDPQVGDLRIRWRQLVLPPLQGRVVLRDGRWLLAPPDPVAVDGGAGVAPAMPAQPAARGRP
;
A
#
# COMPACT_ATOMS: atom_id res chain seq x y z
N MET A 1 46.20 50.64 40.96
CA MET A 1 45.83 50.33 39.55
C MET A 1 44.52 49.56 39.55
N ARG A 2 43.53 50.04 38.77
CA ARG A 2 42.39 49.34 38.12
C ARG A 2 41.42 48.50 38.99
N ARG A 3 40.24 49.05 39.34
CA ARG A 3 38.91 48.96 38.65
C ARG A 3 38.20 47.62 38.95
N LEU A 4 37.27 47.59 39.91
CA LEU A 4 35.80 47.77 39.77
C LEU A 4 35.10 46.62 39.05
N ALA A 5 34.14 46.02 39.78
CA ALA A 5 33.30 44.89 39.44
C ALA A 5 32.39 45.11 38.22
N ALA A 6 32.03 44.01 37.54
CA ALA A 6 30.74 43.86 36.89
C ALA A 6 30.36 42.37 36.83
N LEU A 7 29.35 42.03 37.63
CA LEU A 7 28.53 40.84 37.51
C LEU A 7 27.75 40.94 36.19
N ALA A 8 27.75 39.90 35.37
CA ALA A 8 26.73 39.71 34.33
C ALA A 8 26.43 38.22 34.24
N GLY A 9 25.26 37.85 34.77
CA GLY A 9 24.72 36.50 34.66
C GLY A 9 24.30 36.20 33.23
N LEU A 10 24.40 34.93 32.86
CA LEU A 10 23.64 34.37 31.77
C LEU A 10 23.07 33.03 32.24
N LEU A 11 21.85 33.09 32.79
CA LEU A 11 20.98 31.92 32.87
C LEU A 11 20.73 31.47 31.43
N LEU A 12 21.38 30.39 31.00
CA LEU A 12 20.94 29.64 29.83
C LEU A 12 19.67 28.89 30.24
N LEU A 13 18.51 29.51 29.99
CA LEU A 13 17.27 28.77 29.85
C LEU A 13 17.47 27.82 28.67
N ALA A 14 17.74 26.55 28.96
CA ALA A 14 17.53 25.47 28.02
C ALA A 14 16.02 25.38 27.79
N GLY A 15 15.53 26.14 26.82
CA GLY A 15 14.21 25.96 26.27
C GLY A 15 14.13 24.53 25.77
N ALA A 16 13.33 23.70 26.45
CA ALA A 16 12.86 22.45 25.89
C ALA A 16 12.20 22.80 24.56
N LEU A 17 12.90 22.51 23.45
CA LEU A 17 12.33 22.41 22.12
C LEU A 17 11.27 21.31 22.20
N HIS A 18 10.07 21.67 22.68
CA HIS A 18 8.86 20.97 22.30
C HIS A 18 8.78 21.18 20.80
N ALA A 19 9.29 20.21 20.04
CA ALA A 19 8.88 20.04 18.68
C ALA A 19 7.34 19.98 18.71
N GLN A 20 6.72 21.12 18.38
CA GLN A 20 5.31 21.18 18.07
C GLN A 20 5.18 20.38 16.78
N ASP A 21 4.99 19.07 16.93
CA ASP A 21 4.64 18.15 15.86
C ASP A 21 3.18 18.47 15.49
N ALA A 22 3.01 19.61 14.82
CA ALA A 22 1.74 20.07 14.26
C ALA A 22 1.39 19.15 13.09
N SER A 23 0.85 17.98 13.42
CA SER A 23 0.26 17.05 12.46
C SER A 23 -1.26 17.06 12.60
N ASP A 24 -1.88 18.23 12.55
CA ASP A 24 -3.31 18.26 12.25
C ASP A 24 -3.47 17.69 10.83
N GLY A 25 -4.21 16.59 10.72
CA GLY A 25 -4.61 15.95 9.47
C GLY A 25 -3.81 14.71 9.04
N ALA A 26 -2.77 14.30 9.76
CA ALA A 26 -2.00 13.11 9.39
C ALA A 26 -2.59 11.83 9.99
N VAL A 27 -2.88 10.85 9.13
CA VAL A 27 -3.24 9.49 9.56
C VAL A 27 -2.01 8.84 10.20
N ARG A 28 -2.16 8.34 11.42
CA ARG A 28 -1.08 7.68 12.17
C ARG A 28 -1.50 6.27 12.59
N SER A 29 -0.56 5.32 12.50
CA SER A 29 -0.66 3.99 13.11
C SER A 29 0.33 3.90 14.28
N ASP A 30 -0.14 3.53 15.46
CA ASP A 30 0.71 3.38 16.66
C ASP A 30 0.41 2.04 17.36
N PRO A 31 1.41 1.16 17.56
CA PRO A 31 2.80 1.24 17.08
C PRO A 31 2.93 1.13 15.54
N PRO A 32 4.08 1.53 14.96
CA PRO A 32 4.34 1.30 13.54
C PRO A 32 4.37 -0.19 13.21
N LEU A 33 4.00 -0.52 11.97
CA LEU A 33 4.07 -1.87 11.44
C LEU A 33 5.50 -2.23 11.05
N ARG A 34 5.88 -3.48 11.26
CA ARG A 34 7.24 -3.95 11.02
C ARG A 34 7.27 -5.33 10.38
N ASP A 35 8.02 -5.44 9.29
CA ASP A 35 8.56 -6.70 8.79
C ASP A 35 9.91 -6.93 9.46
N VAL A 36 9.93 -7.77 10.51
CA VAL A 36 11.13 -8.02 11.31
C VAL A 36 12.22 -8.76 10.56
N GLU A 37 11.83 -9.55 9.55
CA GLU A 37 12.75 -10.40 8.78
C GLU A 37 13.65 -9.58 7.87
N PHE A 38 13.11 -8.47 7.34
CA PHE A 38 13.81 -7.55 6.44
C PHE A 38 14.11 -6.19 7.07
N GLY A 39 13.72 -5.98 8.34
CA GLY A 39 13.91 -4.70 9.04
C GLY A 39 13.04 -3.56 8.53
N VAL A 40 12.03 -3.82 7.69
CA VAL A 40 11.18 -2.78 7.08
C VAL A 40 10.14 -2.27 8.08
N VAL A 41 9.96 -0.95 8.13
CA VAL A 41 9.03 -0.27 9.04
C VAL A 41 8.12 0.67 8.25
N ALA A 42 6.82 0.65 8.56
CA ALA A 42 5.85 1.58 8.00
C ALA A 42 4.98 2.23 9.08
N ARG A 43 4.80 3.54 8.98
CA ARG A 43 3.83 4.33 9.78
C ARG A 43 2.54 4.50 8.98
N ALA A 44 1.93 3.37 8.63
CA ALA A 44 0.75 3.32 7.78
C ALA A 44 -0.28 2.32 8.34
N PRO A 45 -1.57 2.46 7.99
CA PRO A 45 -2.63 1.50 8.32
C PRO A 45 -2.30 0.03 7.96
N GLY A 46 -1.44 -0.20 6.98
CA GLY A 46 -1.05 -1.53 6.53
C GLY A 46 0.36 -1.54 5.94
N LEU A 47 1.02 -2.69 6.07
CA LEU A 47 2.31 -3.03 5.45
C LEU A 47 2.13 -4.38 4.76
N GLU A 48 2.72 -4.55 3.60
CA GLU A 48 2.72 -5.82 2.88
C GLU A 48 4.10 -6.09 2.27
N ARG A 49 4.59 -7.30 2.47
CA ARG A 49 5.69 -7.90 1.73
C ARG A 49 5.08 -8.76 0.63
N ARG A 50 5.30 -8.37 -0.62
CA ARG A 50 5.02 -9.15 -1.82
C ARG A 50 6.25 -9.95 -2.17
N VAL A 51 6.09 -11.26 -2.35
CA VAL A 51 7.14 -12.15 -2.83
C VAL A 51 6.58 -12.82 -4.06
N GLU A 52 7.32 -12.74 -5.16
CA GLU A 52 7.00 -13.44 -6.39
C GLU A 52 8.18 -14.30 -6.80
N MET A 53 7.90 -15.48 -7.33
CA MET A 53 8.89 -16.38 -7.88
C MET A 53 8.77 -16.41 -9.41
N LEU A 54 9.90 -16.38 -10.11
CA LEU A 54 9.93 -16.59 -11.55
C LEU A 54 9.64 -18.07 -11.83
N GLN A 55 8.58 -18.32 -12.59
CA GLN A 55 8.05 -19.65 -12.86
C GLN A 55 7.69 -19.78 -14.33
N TRP A 56 7.68 -21.01 -14.84
CA TRP A 56 7.04 -21.31 -16.10
C TRP A 56 5.52 -21.20 -15.97
N ALA A 57 4.89 -20.64 -17.00
CA ALA A 57 3.45 -20.64 -17.19
C ALA A 57 3.11 -21.02 -18.63
N VAL A 58 1.94 -21.63 -18.80
CA VAL A 58 1.35 -21.87 -20.12
C VAL A 58 0.74 -20.57 -20.65
N THR A 59 0.97 -20.31 -21.93
CA THR A 59 0.42 -19.19 -22.68
C THR A 59 -0.16 -19.71 -24.00
N PRO A 60 -0.97 -18.91 -24.73
CA PRO A 60 -1.45 -19.30 -26.06
C PRO A 60 -0.34 -19.58 -27.09
N ARG A 61 0.91 -19.17 -26.82
CA ARG A 61 2.07 -19.37 -27.72
C ARG A 61 3.06 -20.44 -27.25
N GLY A 62 2.70 -21.23 -26.22
CA GLY A 62 3.59 -22.19 -25.58
C GLY A 62 3.90 -21.77 -24.14
N TYR A 63 5.16 -21.80 -23.72
CA TYR A 63 5.54 -21.47 -22.35
C TYR A 63 6.23 -20.11 -22.25
N ALA A 64 6.04 -19.44 -21.11
CA ALA A 64 6.76 -18.21 -20.78
C ALA A 64 7.21 -18.24 -19.33
N ARG A 65 8.34 -17.56 -19.04
CA ARG A 65 8.76 -17.24 -17.67
C ARG A 65 7.91 -16.05 -17.19
N VAL A 66 7.20 -16.23 -16.10
CA VAL A 66 6.37 -15.19 -15.47
C VAL A 66 6.72 -15.09 -14.01
N TRP A 67 6.66 -13.88 -13.46
CA TRP A 67 6.70 -13.68 -12.03
C TRP A 67 5.29 -13.92 -11.49
N SER A 68 5.17 -14.80 -10.50
CA SER A 68 3.90 -15.13 -9.85
C SER A 68 4.07 -15.11 -8.34
N ASP A 69 3.09 -14.57 -7.63
CA ASP A 69 3.01 -14.58 -6.17
C ASP A 69 2.38 -15.87 -5.61
N GLU A 70 1.95 -16.76 -6.50
CA GLU A 70 1.40 -18.07 -6.19
C GLU A 70 2.17 -19.19 -6.93
N PRO A 71 2.24 -20.41 -6.37
CA PRO A 71 2.76 -21.58 -7.07
C PRO A 71 1.96 -21.91 -8.33
N ILE A 72 2.64 -22.11 -9.45
CA ILE A 72 2.02 -22.58 -10.70
C ILE A 72 2.27 -24.08 -10.82
N ASP A 73 1.19 -24.86 -10.86
CA ASP A 73 1.27 -26.31 -11.10
C ASP A 73 1.82 -26.59 -12.50
N ALA A 74 3.05 -27.10 -12.54
CA ALA A 74 3.76 -27.47 -13.75
C ALA A 74 3.83 -28.99 -13.95
N SER A 75 3.07 -29.79 -13.18
CA SER A 75 3.13 -31.26 -13.25
C SER A 75 2.74 -31.84 -14.61
N HIS A 76 1.99 -31.08 -15.42
CA HIS A 76 1.56 -31.45 -16.78
C HIS A 76 2.36 -30.73 -17.87
N PHE A 77 3.38 -29.95 -17.53
CA PHE A 77 4.15 -29.20 -18.52
C PHE A 77 5.13 -30.11 -19.27
N ALA A 78 5.47 -29.74 -20.50
CA ALA A 78 6.45 -30.46 -21.30
C ALA A 78 7.83 -30.47 -20.61
N PRO A 79 8.68 -31.49 -20.85
CA PRO A 79 10.03 -31.54 -20.32
C PRO A 79 10.81 -30.23 -20.57
N GLY A 80 11.56 -29.78 -19.55
CA GLY A 80 12.27 -28.50 -19.56
C GLY A 80 11.50 -27.33 -18.93
N HIS A 81 10.24 -27.51 -18.55
CA HIS A 81 9.39 -26.44 -17.98
C HIS A 81 8.91 -26.77 -16.56
N ALA A 82 9.78 -27.35 -15.73
CA ALA A 82 9.46 -27.64 -14.34
C ALA A 82 9.55 -26.36 -13.48
N ASN A 83 8.63 -26.24 -12.52
CA ASN A 83 8.67 -25.21 -11.47
C ASN A 83 9.17 -25.82 -10.15
N PRO A 84 9.88 -25.06 -9.30
CA PRO A 84 10.20 -25.50 -7.96
C PRO A 84 8.95 -25.83 -7.15
N VAL A 85 9.04 -26.91 -6.37
CA VAL A 85 7.96 -27.32 -5.45
C VAL A 85 8.02 -26.57 -4.13
N ASP A 86 9.20 -26.09 -3.75
CA ASP A 86 9.43 -25.37 -2.51
C ASP A 86 9.15 -23.87 -2.68
N TRP A 87 8.44 -23.29 -1.71
CA TRP A 87 8.18 -21.85 -1.63
C TRP A 87 8.87 -21.28 -0.39
N PRO A 88 10.18 -20.97 -0.46
CA PRO A 88 11.00 -20.76 0.74
C PRO A 88 10.65 -19.47 1.48
N LEU A 89 10.01 -18.50 0.81
CA LEU A 89 9.63 -17.23 1.42
C LEU A 89 8.21 -16.81 1.01
N PRO A 90 7.23 -16.84 1.93
CA PRO A 90 5.89 -16.37 1.63
C PRO A 90 5.81 -14.83 1.72
N GLY A 91 4.90 -14.28 0.92
CA GLY A 91 4.37 -12.94 1.14
C GLY A 91 3.68 -12.82 2.51
N ARG A 92 3.58 -11.59 3.02
CA ARG A 92 2.95 -11.35 4.32
C ARG A 92 2.33 -9.97 4.36
N ARG A 93 1.20 -9.86 5.06
CA ARG A 93 0.49 -8.59 5.29
C ARG A 93 0.31 -8.34 6.78
N TRP A 94 0.53 -7.11 7.18
CA TRP A 94 0.31 -6.60 8.53
C TRP A 94 -0.70 -5.46 8.45
N LEU A 95 -1.63 -5.44 9.39
CA LEU A 95 -2.61 -4.36 9.55
C LEU A 95 -2.46 -3.76 10.94
N ALA A 96 -2.55 -2.43 11.02
CA ALA A 96 -2.48 -1.72 12.29
C ALA A 96 -3.69 -2.08 13.15
N ARG A 97 -3.47 -2.30 14.45
CA ARG A 97 -4.56 -2.55 15.41
C ARG A 97 -5.37 -1.30 15.72
N GLY A 98 -4.75 -0.13 15.57
CA GLY A 98 -5.39 1.17 15.75
C GLY A 98 -4.79 2.16 14.76
N VAL A 99 -5.68 2.95 14.15
CA VAL A 99 -5.32 4.04 13.25
C VAL A 99 -6.07 5.27 13.72
N THR A 100 -5.38 6.39 13.82
CA THR A 100 -5.95 7.66 14.28
C THR A 100 -5.77 8.76 13.25
N LEU A 101 -6.73 9.69 13.25
CA LEU A 101 -6.67 10.99 12.59
C LEU A 101 -7.02 12.03 13.66
N ASP A 102 -6.16 13.02 13.86
CA ASP A 102 -6.33 14.08 14.88
C ASP A 102 -6.57 13.50 16.29
N GLY A 103 -5.86 12.43 16.62
CA GLY A 103 -5.97 11.73 17.91
C GLY A 103 -7.25 10.91 18.11
N ARG A 104 -8.17 10.88 17.13
CA ARG A 104 -9.41 10.09 17.18
C ARG A 104 -9.28 8.83 16.33
N PRO A 105 -9.83 7.68 16.76
CA PRO A 105 -9.80 6.46 15.98
C PRO A 105 -10.53 6.62 14.65
N ILE A 106 -9.98 6.01 13.60
CA ILE A 106 -10.62 5.83 12.31
C ILE A 106 -11.34 4.48 12.30
N ASP A 107 -12.58 4.44 11.82
CA ASP A 107 -13.29 3.18 11.68
C ASP A 107 -12.64 2.26 10.65
N PRO A 108 -12.51 0.94 10.91
CA PRO A 108 -11.94 0.00 9.94
C PRO A 108 -12.61 0.04 8.56
N GLN A 109 -13.89 0.38 8.47
CA GLN A 109 -14.59 0.50 7.18
C GLN A 109 -14.05 1.65 6.32
N VAL A 110 -13.58 2.76 6.92
CA VAL A 110 -12.93 3.85 6.18
C VAL A 110 -11.66 3.35 5.52
N ILE A 111 -10.84 2.60 6.27
CA ILE A 111 -9.57 2.03 5.79
C ILE A 111 -9.84 1.01 4.68
N ALA A 112 -10.81 0.11 4.86
CA ALA A 112 -11.16 -0.89 3.87
C ALA A 112 -11.72 -0.29 2.57
N THR A 113 -12.46 0.81 2.67
CA THR A 113 -13.15 1.43 1.52
C THR A 113 -12.25 2.39 0.75
N LEU A 114 -11.47 3.21 1.46
CA LEU A 114 -10.67 4.28 0.86
C LEU A 114 -9.20 3.91 0.71
N GLY A 115 -8.74 2.86 1.39
CA GLY A 115 -7.33 2.46 1.40
C GLY A 115 -6.86 1.94 0.04
N ALA A 116 -5.66 2.35 -0.37
CA ALA A 116 -4.98 1.84 -1.54
C ALA A 116 -3.57 1.35 -1.18
N TRP A 117 -3.18 0.18 -1.68
CA TRP A 117 -1.80 -0.30 -1.54
C TRP A 117 -0.90 0.44 -2.52
N GLN A 118 0.17 1.03 -2.00
CA GLN A 118 1.19 1.70 -2.80
C GLN A 118 2.56 1.12 -2.53
N ASP A 119 3.34 0.94 -3.58
CA ASP A 119 4.72 0.48 -3.48
C ASP A 119 5.56 1.47 -2.68
N ILE A 120 6.44 0.93 -1.86
CA ILE A 120 7.46 1.67 -1.12
C ILE A 120 8.83 1.05 -1.37
N ARG A 121 9.86 1.89 -1.31
CA ARG A 121 11.26 1.49 -1.31
C ARG A 121 11.82 1.59 0.12
N PRO A 122 12.01 0.48 0.83
CA PRO A 122 12.70 0.50 2.12
C PRO A 122 14.18 0.88 1.96
N SER A 123 14.82 1.29 3.06
CA SER A 123 16.29 1.29 3.12
C SER A 123 16.77 -0.16 3.22
N PHE A 124 17.77 -0.50 2.41
CA PHE A 124 18.41 -1.81 2.38
C PHE A 124 19.73 -1.84 3.15
N ASP A 125 20.16 -0.72 3.72
CA ASP A 125 21.44 -0.58 4.42
C ASP A 125 21.47 -1.37 5.74
N ALA A 126 20.30 -1.74 6.27
CA ALA A 126 20.11 -2.46 7.52
C ALA A 126 19.58 -3.89 7.32
N LEU A 127 19.74 -4.47 6.13
CA LEU A 127 19.35 -5.86 5.88
C LEU A 127 20.10 -6.82 6.82
N PRO A 128 19.39 -7.70 7.54
CA PRO A 128 20.04 -8.72 8.34
C PRO A 128 20.99 -9.59 7.51
N GLY A 129 22.14 -9.98 8.08
CA GLY A 129 23.22 -10.64 7.33
C GLY A 129 22.83 -11.95 6.65
N ASN A 130 21.87 -12.69 7.20
CA ASN A 130 21.32 -13.89 6.57
C ASN A 130 20.49 -13.57 5.32
N MET A 131 19.83 -12.41 5.28
CA MET A 131 19.05 -11.96 4.12
C MET A 131 19.96 -11.40 3.04
N SER A 132 20.99 -10.63 3.40
CA SER A 132 21.95 -10.08 2.43
C SER A 132 22.84 -11.14 1.77
N ALA A 133 22.90 -12.37 2.32
CA ALA A 133 23.57 -13.50 1.69
C ALA A 133 22.78 -14.08 0.50
N THR A 134 21.45 -13.93 0.49
CA THR A 134 20.56 -14.48 -0.54
C THR A 134 19.98 -13.41 -1.45
N PHE A 135 19.79 -12.19 -0.92
CA PHE A 135 19.07 -11.12 -1.59
C PHE A 135 19.94 -9.90 -1.80
N GLN A 136 19.82 -9.31 -2.99
CA GLN A 136 20.48 -8.08 -3.37
C GLN A 136 19.47 -7.01 -3.80
N PRO A 137 19.79 -5.70 -3.65
CA PRO A 137 18.94 -4.63 -4.14
C PRO A 137 18.63 -4.76 -5.64
N GLU A 138 17.35 -4.75 -5.99
CA GLU A 138 16.84 -4.81 -7.36
C GLU A 138 15.69 -3.79 -7.53
N GLY A 139 15.97 -2.67 -8.21
CA GLY A 139 15.02 -1.56 -8.36
C GLY A 139 14.62 -0.96 -7.00
N ASP A 140 13.33 -1.05 -6.66
CA ASP A 140 12.79 -0.62 -5.36
C ASP A 140 12.58 -1.78 -4.38
N GLY A 141 13.12 -2.96 -4.71
CA GLY A 141 12.97 -4.18 -3.94
C GLY A 141 14.27 -4.94 -3.78
N LEU A 142 14.13 -6.23 -3.54
CA LEU A 142 15.23 -7.19 -3.50
C LEU A 142 14.99 -8.32 -4.48
N GLY A 143 16.07 -8.88 -5.02
CA GLY A 143 16.06 -10.06 -5.88
C GLY A 143 17.05 -11.12 -5.40
N SER A 144 16.78 -12.39 -5.67
CA SER A 144 17.73 -13.49 -5.41
C SER A 144 18.57 -13.89 -6.63
N ALA A 145 18.26 -13.34 -7.80
CA ALA A 145 18.93 -13.71 -9.04
C ALA A 145 20.41 -13.26 -9.01
N ASP A 146 21.33 -14.15 -9.39
CA ASP A 146 22.75 -13.84 -9.56
C ASP A 146 22.95 -12.69 -10.55
N ASN A 147 22.21 -12.72 -11.66
CA ASN A 147 22.13 -11.65 -12.65
C ASN A 147 20.69 -11.12 -12.77
N PRO A 148 20.39 -9.92 -12.26
CA PRO A 148 19.05 -9.34 -12.35
C PRO A 148 18.51 -9.14 -13.78
N LEU A 149 19.39 -9.10 -14.79
CA LEU A 149 19.00 -8.98 -16.20
C LEU A 149 18.70 -10.33 -16.87
N ASP A 150 19.01 -11.45 -16.21
CA ASP A 150 18.67 -12.79 -16.67
C ASP A 150 18.27 -13.70 -15.48
N PRO A 151 17.12 -13.42 -14.85
CA PRO A 151 16.63 -14.24 -13.75
C PRO A 151 16.20 -15.64 -14.25
N GLN A 152 16.43 -16.62 -13.41
CA GLN A 152 16.16 -18.03 -13.66
C GLN A 152 14.88 -18.47 -12.93
N VAL A 153 14.28 -19.56 -13.41
CA VAL A 153 13.11 -20.14 -12.73
C VAL A 153 13.51 -20.58 -11.32
N GLY A 154 12.74 -20.12 -10.33
CA GLY A 154 13.04 -20.26 -8.91
C GLY A 154 13.60 -19.01 -8.24
N ASP A 155 14.08 -18.03 -9.01
CA ASP A 155 14.47 -16.75 -8.44
C ASP A 155 13.27 -16.03 -7.85
N LEU A 156 13.53 -15.31 -6.76
CA LEU A 156 12.54 -14.54 -6.02
C LEU A 156 12.77 -13.05 -6.23
N ARG A 157 11.67 -12.31 -6.32
CA ARG A 157 11.65 -10.86 -6.17
C ARG A 157 10.76 -10.47 -5.00
N ILE A 158 11.20 -9.48 -4.25
CA ILE A 158 10.54 -9.01 -3.03
C ILE A 158 10.29 -7.52 -3.16
N ARG A 159 9.06 -7.11 -2.91
CA ARG A 159 8.64 -5.70 -2.90
C ARG A 159 7.81 -5.43 -1.65
N TRP A 160 7.82 -4.17 -1.20
CA TRP A 160 6.98 -3.74 -0.09
C TRP A 160 5.94 -2.75 -0.55
N ARG A 161 4.77 -2.83 0.08
CA ARG A 161 3.68 -1.89 -0.11
C ARG A 161 3.18 -1.41 1.23
N GLN A 162 2.69 -0.19 1.28
CA GLN A 162 1.95 0.32 2.43
C GLN A 162 0.53 0.68 2.03
N LEU A 163 -0.41 0.51 2.96
CA LEU A 163 -1.79 0.92 2.76
C LEU A 163 -1.89 2.40 3.08
N VAL A 164 -2.17 3.23 2.07
CA VAL A 164 -2.35 4.67 2.23
C VAL A 164 -3.82 5.04 2.14
N LEU A 165 -4.19 6.14 2.80
CA LEU A 165 -5.49 6.77 2.64
C LEU A 165 -5.36 8.02 1.75
N PRO A 166 -6.35 8.31 0.90
CA PRO A 166 -6.43 9.60 0.23
C PRO A 166 -6.67 10.72 1.25
N PRO A 167 -6.58 12.00 0.84
CA PRO A 167 -7.08 13.11 1.64
C PRO A 167 -8.52 12.83 2.12
N LEU A 168 -8.74 12.92 3.43
CA LEU A 168 -10.00 12.49 4.06
C LEU A 168 -11.03 13.63 4.16
N GLN A 169 -10.66 14.87 3.81
CA GLN A 169 -11.55 16.02 3.86
C GLN A 169 -12.81 15.76 3.02
N GLY A 170 -13.99 15.95 3.64
CA GLY A 170 -15.30 15.69 3.01
C GLY A 170 -15.66 14.21 2.84
N ARG A 171 -14.75 13.27 3.14
CA ARG A 171 -14.98 11.82 3.00
C ARG A 171 -15.27 11.12 4.33
N VAL A 172 -14.98 11.79 5.44
CA VAL A 172 -15.21 11.28 6.79
C VAL A 172 -15.94 12.31 7.64
N VAL A 173 -16.70 11.82 8.62
CA VAL A 173 -17.38 12.62 9.64
C VAL A 173 -17.05 12.08 11.02
N LEU A 174 -16.79 12.97 11.98
CA LEU A 174 -16.58 12.58 13.37
C LEU A 174 -17.93 12.35 14.05
N ARG A 175 -18.21 11.12 14.47
CA ARG A 175 -19.40 10.75 15.25
C ARG A 175 -19.00 9.87 16.42
N ASP A 176 -19.55 10.14 17.59
CA ASP A 176 -19.27 9.37 18.82
C ASP A 176 -17.78 9.19 19.10
N GLY A 177 -16.98 10.22 18.78
CA GLY A 177 -15.53 10.22 18.97
C GLY A 177 -14.73 9.36 17.98
N ARG A 178 -15.32 8.89 16.88
CA ARG A 178 -14.68 8.10 15.83
C ARG A 178 -14.91 8.71 14.43
N TRP A 179 -13.90 8.65 13.57
CA TRP A 179 -14.05 9.01 12.17
C TRP A 179 -14.72 7.88 11.40
N LEU A 180 -15.90 8.16 10.87
CA LEU A 180 -16.70 7.26 10.04
C LEU A 180 -16.71 7.76 8.59
N LEU A 181 -17.04 6.89 7.63
CA LEU A 181 -17.31 7.32 6.26
C LEU A 181 -18.44 8.36 6.27
N ALA A 182 -18.26 9.44 5.51
CA ALA A 182 -19.35 10.36 5.24
C ALA A 182 -20.45 9.62 4.46
N PRO A 183 -21.73 9.89 4.74
CA PRO A 183 -22.81 9.42 3.89
C PRO A 183 -22.58 9.88 2.44
N PRO A 184 -22.94 9.09 1.42
CA PRO A 184 -22.93 9.57 0.05
C PRO A 184 -23.82 10.82 -0.05
N ASP A 185 -23.37 11.82 -0.82
CA ASP A 185 -24.14 13.04 -1.03
C ASP A 185 -25.52 12.67 -1.62
N PRO A 186 -26.64 13.07 -0.98
CA PRO A 186 -27.97 12.71 -1.43
C PRO A 186 -28.36 13.33 -2.79
N VAL A 187 -27.53 14.21 -3.35
CA VAL A 187 -27.77 14.87 -4.65
C VAL A 187 -27.19 14.08 -5.83
N ALA A 188 -26.36 13.06 -5.60
CA ALA A 188 -25.75 12.27 -6.68
C ALA A 188 -26.61 11.05 -7.13
N VAL A 189 -27.75 10.81 -6.48
CA VAL A 189 -28.62 9.64 -6.77
C VAL A 189 -29.79 9.94 -7.70
N ASP A 190 -29.93 11.18 -8.20
CA ASP A 190 -31.03 11.55 -9.10
C ASP A 190 -30.52 11.90 -10.51
N GLY A 191 -30.33 10.86 -11.33
CA GLY A 191 -29.96 11.00 -12.74
C GLY A 191 -30.34 9.81 -13.62
N GLY A 192 -31.14 8.88 -13.10
CA GLY A 192 -31.48 7.63 -13.78
C GLY A 192 -32.95 7.22 -13.64
N ALA A 193 -33.88 8.16 -13.49
CA ALA A 193 -35.30 7.87 -13.65
C ALA A 193 -35.64 7.90 -15.15
N GLY A 194 -36.19 6.79 -15.65
CA GLY A 194 -36.26 6.44 -17.07
C GLY A 194 -36.90 7.47 -17.99
N VAL A 195 -36.23 7.73 -19.10
CA VAL A 195 -36.88 8.16 -20.33
C VAL A 195 -37.52 6.92 -20.94
N ALA A 196 -38.83 6.76 -20.74
CA ALA A 196 -39.60 5.81 -21.52
C ALA A 196 -39.44 6.15 -23.02
N PRO A 197 -39.20 5.18 -23.91
CA PRO A 197 -39.12 5.46 -25.33
C PRO A 197 -40.50 5.93 -25.83
N ALA A 198 -40.55 7.14 -26.37
CA ALA A 198 -41.71 7.67 -27.06
C ALA A 198 -42.02 6.78 -28.28
N MET A 199 -43.16 6.10 -28.22
CA MET A 199 -43.69 5.29 -29.30
C MET A 199 -44.07 6.22 -30.48
N PRO A 200 -43.56 6.02 -31.71
CA PRO A 200 -43.92 6.87 -32.82
C PRO A 200 -45.38 6.67 -33.22
N ALA A 201 -46.08 7.78 -33.42
CA ALA A 201 -47.46 7.83 -33.87
C ALA A 201 -47.62 7.20 -35.26
N GLN A 202 -48.61 6.31 -35.39
CA GLN A 202 -49.01 5.64 -36.62
C GLN A 202 -49.68 6.67 -37.57
N PRO A 203 -49.27 6.80 -38.85
CA PRO A 203 -49.92 7.73 -39.76
C PRO A 203 -51.28 7.20 -40.20
N ALA A 204 -52.29 8.05 -40.08
CA ALA A 204 -53.65 7.82 -40.55
C ALA A 204 -53.68 7.58 -42.07
N ALA A 205 -54.26 6.45 -42.48
CA ALA A 205 -54.57 6.16 -43.87
C ALA A 205 -55.62 7.17 -44.38
N ARG A 206 -55.19 8.07 -45.29
CA ARG A 206 -56.12 8.87 -46.10
C ARG A 206 -56.62 7.99 -47.24
N GLY A 207 -57.90 7.65 -47.17
CA GLY A 207 -58.66 7.20 -48.34
C GLY A 207 -58.70 8.29 -49.41
N ARG A 208 -58.76 7.85 -50.66
CA ARG A 208 -59.13 8.64 -51.83
C ARG A 208 -59.84 7.72 -52.86
N PRO A 209 -60.65 8.33 -53.74
CA PRO A 209 -62.02 7.92 -54.05
C PRO A 209 -62.17 6.70 -54.96
#